data_AF-A0AAP0JG03-F1
#
_entry.id   AF-A0AAP0JG03-F1
#
_cell.length_a   1.000
_cell.length_b   1.000
_cell.length_c   1.000
_cell.angle_alpha   90.00
_cell.angle_beta   90.00
_cell.angle_gamma   90.00
#
_symmetry.space_group_name_H-M   'P 1'
#
loop_
_entity.id
_entity.type
_entity.pdbx_description
1 polymer ?
#
loop_
_entity_poly.entity_id
_entity_poly.type
_entity_poly.pdbx_seq_one_letter_code
_entity_poly.pdbx_strand_id
1 'polypeptide(L)'
;MKEALSKVLLYFPHLAGRFTVDSQGRTCIALNNAGIRVTETYLHTSISENLPFEPPKEVSHLLPSSIEGIEGLLQIQLNRYACGGLVIGLTAHHRVYDGQSMSGFFVAWARLVRGLDIDPLPYLDRHKILVPRNPPIIEFDHHSIEFRKTTNTLPDTPIPSSPIEVLSISFSNEFINKLKVKVLNDNQTDVFHGHSTFECLLAHVWKKVTLARELKLDEWTQVRVAVNGRTRMKPPVPMEFVGNLVLWAYPKLRVKEVLHGSYGHVAKAIHDAVAKIDHKYFESFIDFGEKASRDEEELEATSQPEIGNMLCPNLEVDSWIRFQFHELDFGGGGPCAFYSPNMPVEGQLIFIPSCQEGGGVDVVMSLFPQHVQLVKRSSHSLE
;
A
#
# COMPACT_ATOMS: atom_id res chain seq x y z
N MET A 1 19.57 18.55 -2.54
CA MET A 1 18.25 18.06 -2.07
C MET A 1 17.11 19.07 -2.25
N LYS A 2 17.05 20.18 -1.51
CA LYS A 2 15.93 21.15 -1.61
C LYS A 2 15.77 21.78 -2.98
N GLU A 3 16.87 22.14 -3.64
CA GLU A 3 16.82 22.68 -5.00
C GLU A 3 16.26 21.66 -6.00
N ALA A 4 16.76 20.43 -5.99
CA ALA A 4 16.23 19.33 -6.78
C ALA A 4 14.75 19.01 -6.44
N LEU A 5 14.34 19.15 -5.19
CA LEU A 5 12.94 19.01 -4.76
C LEU A 5 12.06 20.10 -5.38
N SER A 6 12.53 21.35 -5.43
CA SER A 6 11.81 22.42 -6.13
C SER A 6 11.70 22.14 -7.63
N LYS A 7 12.74 21.56 -8.26
CA LYS A 7 12.74 21.21 -9.68
C LYS A 7 11.82 20.02 -9.99
N VAL A 8 11.87 18.96 -9.18
CA VAL A 8 11.04 17.76 -9.41
C VAL A 8 9.55 18.07 -9.29
N LEU A 9 9.15 19.01 -8.41
CA LEU A 9 7.74 19.40 -8.26
C LEU A 9 7.14 20.02 -9.53
N LEU A 10 7.95 20.55 -10.45
CA LEU A 10 7.48 21.01 -11.76
C LEU A 10 6.94 19.85 -12.61
N TYR A 11 7.49 18.65 -12.41
CA TYR A 11 7.07 17.42 -13.09
C TYR A 11 5.95 16.70 -12.33
N PHE A 12 5.73 17.02 -11.05
CA PHE A 12 4.66 16.46 -10.22
C PHE A 12 3.81 17.57 -9.59
N PRO A 13 3.14 18.41 -10.41
CA PRO A 13 2.51 19.65 -9.94
C PRO A 13 1.38 19.41 -8.95
N HIS A 14 0.72 18.25 -9.00
CA HIS A 14 -0.36 17.89 -8.08
C HIS A 14 0.09 17.89 -6.61
N LEU A 15 1.34 17.54 -6.32
CA LEU A 15 1.87 17.50 -4.96
C LEU A 15 2.03 18.90 -4.35
N ALA A 16 2.24 19.91 -5.19
CA ALA A 16 2.35 21.31 -4.79
C ALA A 16 1.01 22.06 -4.84
N GLY A 17 -0.09 21.38 -5.18
CA GLY A 17 -1.43 21.95 -5.26
C GLY A 17 -2.19 21.93 -3.93
N ARG A 18 -3.49 22.23 -3.99
CA ARG A 18 -4.45 22.10 -2.88
C ARG A 18 -5.73 21.44 -3.36
N PHE A 19 -6.44 20.75 -2.46
CA PHE A 19 -7.80 20.34 -2.80
C PHE A 19 -8.68 21.56 -2.97
N THR A 20 -9.58 21.47 -3.94
CA THR A 20 -10.65 22.44 -4.15
C THR A 20 -11.86 21.70 -4.71
N VAL A 21 -12.91 22.44 -5.01
CA VAL A 21 -14.15 21.92 -5.57
C VAL A 21 -14.42 22.65 -6.88
N ASP A 22 -14.78 21.89 -7.93
CA ASP A 22 -15.14 22.48 -9.21
C ASP A 22 -16.59 23.03 -9.22
N SER A 23 -17.02 23.59 -10.36
CA SER A 23 -18.36 24.14 -10.51
C SER A 23 -19.49 23.11 -10.39
N GLN A 24 -19.18 21.82 -10.41
CA GLN A 24 -20.12 20.70 -10.27
C GLN A 24 -20.07 20.06 -8.87
N GLY A 25 -19.34 20.66 -7.92
CA GLY A 25 -19.26 20.11 -6.56
C GLY A 25 -18.24 18.96 -6.41
N ARG A 26 -17.47 18.63 -7.46
CA ARG A 26 -16.51 17.51 -7.41
C ARG A 26 -15.19 17.96 -6.82
N THR A 27 -14.60 17.14 -5.95
CA THR A 27 -13.25 17.43 -5.46
C THR A 27 -12.23 17.34 -6.58
N CYS A 28 -11.41 18.38 -6.73
CA CYS A 28 -10.30 18.42 -7.66
C CYS A 28 -9.03 18.99 -6.98
N ILE A 29 -7.93 19.03 -7.72
CA ILE A 29 -6.66 19.58 -7.23
C ILE A 29 -6.39 20.88 -7.99
N ALA A 30 -6.41 22.00 -7.27
CA ALA A 30 -5.94 23.27 -7.79
C ALA A 30 -4.41 23.22 -7.97
N LEU A 31 -3.94 23.30 -9.21
CA LEU A 31 -2.51 23.42 -9.53
C LEU A 31 -2.02 24.86 -9.32
N ASN A 32 -2.12 25.34 -8.08
CA ASN A 32 -1.87 26.72 -7.69
C ASN A 32 -0.43 27.00 -7.24
N ASN A 33 0.47 26.01 -7.33
CA ASN A 33 1.86 26.09 -6.88
C ASN A 33 2.00 26.60 -5.43
N ALA A 34 1.03 26.31 -4.56
CA ALA A 34 1.09 26.66 -3.14
C ALA A 34 2.25 25.96 -2.40
N GLY A 35 2.91 25.01 -3.06
CA GLY A 35 4.12 24.37 -2.58
C GLY A 35 3.85 23.28 -1.56
N ILE A 36 4.94 22.71 -1.06
CA ILE A 36 4.94 21.62 -0.07
C ILE A 36 5.63 22.09 1.20
N ARG A 37 5.32 21.45 2.33
CA ARG A 37 6.04 21.72 3.58
C ARG A 37 7.32 20.90 3.62
N VAL A 38 8.45 21.55 3.89
CA VAL A 38 9.73 20.90 4.15
C VAL A 38 10.24 21.34 5.51
N THR A 39 10.39 20.41 6.44
CA THR A 39 11.01 20.64 7.75
C THR A 39 12.41 20.03 7.75
N GLU A 40 13.40 20.71 8.31
CA GLU A 40 14.71 20.12 8.58
C GLU A 40 14.92 20.01 10.09
N THR A 41 15.32 18.84 10.54
CA THR A 41 15.66 18.54 11.94
C THR A 41 17.10 18.06 12.01
N TYR A 42 17.78 18.43 13.10
CA TYR A 42 19.17 18.06 13.36
C TYR A 42 19.21 17.25 14.66
N LEU A 43 19.72 16.04 14.59
CA LEU A 43 19.79 15.08 15.68
C LEU A 43 21.25 14.92 16.10
N HIS A 44 21.51 15.02 17.41
CA HIS A 44 22.86 15.00 17.97
C HIS A 44 23.45 13.58 18.12
N THR A 45 22.66 12.55 17.87
CA THR A 45 23.07 11.14 17.92
C THR A 45 23.58 10.65 16.56
N SER A 46 24.21 9.47 16.54
CA SER A 46 24.41 8.71 15.31
C SER A 46 23.15 7.92 14.94
N ILE A 47 22.84 7.80 13.64
CA ILE A 47 21.73 6.94 13.17
C ILE A 47 21.92 5.47 13.60
N SER A 48 23.17 5.01 13.72
CA SER A 48 23.50 3.65 14.17
C SER A 48 23.11 3.38 15.62
N GLU A 49 22.95 4.41 16.45
CA GLU A 49 22.48 4.28 17.83
C GLU A 49 20.98 3.99 17.90
N ASN A 50 20.25 4.22 16.80
CA ASN A 50 18.80 4.07 16.73
C ASN A 50 18.35 2.99 15.74
N LEU A 51 19.27 2.30 15.06
CA LEU A 51 18.95 1.24 14.11
C LEU A 51 19.13 -0.16 14.74
N PRO A 52 18.22 -1.12 14.44
CA PRO A 52 16.96 -0.92 13.75
C PRO A 52 15.96 -0.14 14.64
N PHE A 53 15.19 0.79 14.08
CA PHE A 53 14.14 1.47 14.85
C PHE A 53 13.11 0.44 15.32
N GLU A 54 12.66 0.53 16.57
CA GLU A 54 11.51 -0.23 17.06
C GLU A 54 10.20 0.49 16.64
N PRO A 55 9.45 -0.01 15.63
CA PRO A 55 8.20 0.60 15.24
C PRO A 55 7.14 0.33 16.32
N PRO A 56 6.19 1.24 16.58
CA PRO A 56 5.96 2.51 15.91
C PRO A 56 6.44 3.77 16.65
N LYS A 57 6.76 3.68 17.95
CA LYS A 57 6.95 4.87 18.81
C LYS A 57 8.20 5.66 18.42
N GLU A 58 9.27 4.96 18.04
CA GLU A 58 10.57 5.57 17.76
C GLU A 58 10.64 6.33 16.43
N VAL A 59 9.73 6.08 15.48
CA VAL A 59 9.79 6.73 14.15
C VAL A 59 8.82 7.91 14.00
N SER A 60 7.87 8.08 14.92
CA SER A 60 6.85 9.13 14.84
C SER A 60 7.41 10.55 14.77
N HIS A 61 8.46 10.83 15.55
CA HIS A 61 9.14 12.13 15.57
C HIS A 61 9.96 12.41 14.30
N LEU A 62 10.22 11.39 13.48
CA LEU A 62 10.95 11.51 12.20
C LEU A 62 10.01 11.86 11.04
N LEU A 63 8.70 11.85 11.27
CA LEU A 63 7.68 12.21 10.29
C LEU A 63 7.26 13.68 10.44
N PRO A 64 6.79 14.34 9.36
CA PRO A 64 6.17 15.64 9.46
C PRO A 64 5.03 15.63 10.48
N SER A 65 5.06 16.55 11.45
CA SER A 65 3.97 16.69 12.43
C SER A 65 2.66 17.04 11.73
N SER A 66 1.57 16.34 12.08
CA SER A 66 0.22 16.77 11.72
C SER A 66 -0.11 18.06 12.46
N ILE A 67 0.04 19.20 11.79
CA ILE A 67 -0.39 20.50 12.32
C ILE A 67 -1.79 20.75 11.79
N GLU A 68 -2.75 20.95 12.70
CA GLU A 68 -4.12 21.34 12.35
C GLU A 68 -4.11 22.55 11.41
N GLY A 69 -4.88 22.46 10.32
CA GLY A 69 -5.02 23.54 9.33
C GLY A 69 -3.93 23.63 8.25
N ILE A 70 -2.91 22.75 8.23
CA ILE A 70 -1.95 22.71 7.12
C ILE A 70 -2.46 21.80 5.99
N GLU A 71 -2.90 22.44 4.90
CA GLU A 71 -3.51 21.82 3.71
C GLU A 71 -2.51 21.25 2.68
N GLY A 72 -1.23 21.08 3.05
CA GLY A 72 -0.21 20.59 2.12
C GLY A 72 -0.46 19.15 1.70
N LEU A 73 -0.57 18.90 0.39
CA LEU A 73 -0.78 17.56 -0.18
C LEU A 73 0.45 16.63 -0.05
N LEU A 74 1.63 17.24 0.14
CA LEU A 74 2.89 16.58 0.44
C LEU A 74 3.62 17.34 1.54
N GLN A 75 4.20 16.60 2.47
CA GLN A 75 5.07 17.12 3.51
C GLN A 75 6.30 16.21 3.64
N ILE A 76 7.46 16.83 3.80
CA ILE A 76 8.75 16.15 3.93
C ILE A 76 9.46 16.65 5.18
N GLN A 77 10.04 15.74 5.94
CA GLN A 77 10.94 16.04 7.04
C GLN A 77 12.31 15.41 6.77
N LEU A 78 13.35 16.25 6.73
CA LEU A 78 14.74 15.82 6.56
C LEU A 78 15.39 15.78 7.93
N ASN A 79 15.65 14.58 8.45
CA ASN A 79 16.26 14.35 9.75
C ASN A 79 17.73 14.04 9.59
N ARG A 80 18.59 14.99 9.94
CA ARG A 80 20.04 14.92 9.77
C ARG A 80 20.71 14.54 11.09
N TYR A 81 21.37 13.40 11.13
CA TYR A 81 22.11 12.92 12.28
C TYR A 81 23.53 13.49 12.31
N ALA A 82 24.14 13.59 13.49
CA ALA A 82 25.48 14.14 13.68
C ALA A 82 26.56 13.35 12.93
N CYS A 83 26.34 12.05 12.70
CA CYS A 83 27.22 11.19 11.92
C CYS A 83 27.09 11.37 10.39
N GLY A 84 26.24 12.30 9.92
CA GLY A 84 25.93 12.49 8.50
C GLY A 84 24.80 11.62 7.97
N GLY A 85 24.25 10.71 8.79
CA GLY A 85 23.07 9.91 8.45
C GLY A 85 21.84 10.78 8.17
N LEU A 86 20.96 10.31 7.30
CA LEU A 86 19.75 11.01 6.88
C LEU A 86 18.54 10.07 6.94
N VAL A 87 17.49 10.51 7.63
CA VAL A 87 16.15 9.90 7.52
C VAL A 87 15.22 10.90 6.83
N ILE A 88 14.57 10.46 5.75
CA ILE A 88 13.56 11.23 5.03
C ILE A 88 12.19 10.75 5.49
N GLY A 89 11.53 11.53 6.36
CA GLY A 89 10.14 11.32 6.75
C GLY A 89 9.20 11.98 5.75
N LEU A 90 8.07 11.33 5.47
CA LEU A 90 7.12 11.80 4.47
C LEU A 90 5.67 11.51 4.86
N THR A 91 4.82 12.50 4.63
CA THR A 91 3.37 12.38 4.69
C THR A 91 2.79 12.92 3.39
N ALA A 92 1.98 12.13 2.69
CA ALA A 92 1.36 12.51 1.43
C ALA A 92 -0.11 12.11 1.41
N HIS A 93 -0.94 12.92 0.77
CA HIS A 93 -2.37 12.64 0.69
C HIS A 93 -2.66 11.57 -0.38
N HIS A 94 -3.13 10.39 0.04
CA HIS A 94 -3.29 9.22 -0.85
C HIS A 94 -4.29 9.44 -2.01
N ARG A 95 -5.31 10.32 -1.86
CA ARG A 95 -6.19 10.71 -2.99
C ARG A 95 -5.43 11.33 -4.18
N VAL A 96 -4.23 11.88 -3.96
CA VAL A 96 -3.43 12.48 -5.04
C VAL A 96 -2.78 11.40 -5.90
N TYR A 97 -2.07 10.47 -5.27
CA TYR A 97 -1.19 9.47 -5.88
C TYR A 97 -1.24 8.13 -5.13
N ASP A 98 -1.21 7.04 -5.88
CA ASP A 98 -0.94 5.71 -5.34
C ASP A 98 0.56 5.50 -5.05
N GLY A 99 0.90 4.39 -4.39
CA GLY A 99 2.28 4.07 -4.05
C GLY A 99 3.22 3.96 -5.26
N GLN A 100 2.73 3.51 -6.42
CA GLN A 100 3.52 3.48 -7.65
C GLN A 100 3.92 4.90 -8.11
N SER A 101 2.95 5.83 -8.12
CA SER A 101 3.20 7.23 -8.49
C SER A 101 4.14 7.91 -7.49
N MET A 102 3.97 7.63 -6.20
CA MET A 102 4.87 8.14 -5.16
C MET A 102 6.29 7.57 -5.31
N SER A 103 6.44 6.29 -5.63
CA SER A 103 7.74 5.69 -5.95
C SER A 103 8.41 6.41 -7.13
N GLY A 104 7.66 6.70 -8.20
CA GLY A 104 8.17 7.46 -9.35
C GLY A 104 8.63 8.88 -8.98
N PHE A 105 7.88 9.57 -8.12
CA PHE A 105 8.28 10.87 -7.58
C PHE A 105 9.63 10.81 -6.83
N PHE A 106 9.82 9.82 -5.96
CA PHE A 106 11.06 9.68 -5.20
C PHE A 106 12.26 9.38 -6.09
N VAL A 107 12.11 8.49 -7.08
CA VAL A 107 13.16 8.19 -8.05
C VAL A 107 13.54 9.44 -8.83
N ALA A 108 12.54 10.17 -9.37
CA ALA A 108 12.78 11.42 -10.08
C ALA A 108 13.50 12.47 -9.22
N TRP A 109 13.11 12.58 -7.94
CA TRP A 109 13.77 13.48 -7.00
C TRP A 109 15.23 13.07 -6.75
N ALA A 110 15.47 11.79 -6.48
CA ALA A 110 16.80 11.22 -6.25
C ALA A 110 17.73 11.43 -7.45
N ARG A 111 17.23 11.22 -8.67
CA ARG A 111 17.95 11.49 -9.92
C ARG A 111 18.37 12.96 -10.04
N LEU A 112 17.45 13.89 -9.84
CA LEU A 112 17.75 15.33 -9.89
C LEU A 112 18.73 15.77 -8.80
N VAL A 113 18.73 15.14 -7.62
CA VAL A 113 19.73 15.41 -6.58
C VAL A 113 21.14 15.05 -7.06
N ARG A 114 21.28 13.99 -7.87
CA ARG A 114 22.55 13.57 -8.47
C ARG A 114 22.90 14.32 -9.76
N GLY A 115 22.08 15.29 -10.18
CA GLY A 115 22.29 16.03 -11.43
C GLY A 115 21.94 15.23 -12.69
N LEU A 116 21.15 14.16 -12.56
CA LEU A 116 20.66 13.35 -13.67
C LEU A 116 19.28 13.85 -14.13
N ASP A 117 19.01 13.72 -15.42
CA ASP A 117 17.68 14.02 -15.98
C ASP A 117 16.62 13.04 -15.46
N ILE A 118 15.36 13.49 -15.43
CA ILE A 118 14.22 12.61 -15.15
C ILE A 118 13.95 11.78 -16.39
N ASP A 119 14.13 10.47 -16.27
CA ASP A 119 13.84 9.51 -17.32
C ASP A 119 13.38 8.19 -16.68
N PRO A 120 12.19 7.67 -17.03
CA PRO A 120 11.18 8.28 -17.92
C PRO A 120 10.41 9.45 -17.28
N LEU A 121 9.86 10.34 -18.11
CA LEU A 121 9.06 11.49 -17.65
C LEU A 121 7.69 11.04 -17.09
N PRO A 122 7.17 11.68 -16.03
CA PRO A 122 5.85 11.37 -15.51
C PRO A 122 4.75 11.72 -16.52
N TYR A 123 3.78 10.83 -16.64
CA TYR A 123 2.62 11.02 -17.50
C TYR A 123 1.46 11.61 -16.68
N LEU A 124 1.10 12.86 -16.98
CA LEU A 124 0.17 13.67 -16.17
C LEU A 124 -1.31 13.62 -16.62
N ASP A 125 -1.57 13.16 -17.84
CA ASP A 125 -2.88 13.32 -18.48
C ASP A 125 -3.91 12.29 -17.98
N ARG A 126 -4.50 12.56 -16.81
CA ARG A 126 -5.52 11.71 -16.18
C ARG A 126 -6.78 11.56 -17.03
N HIS A 127 -7.13 12.58 -17.81
CA HIS A 127 -8.33 12.60 -18.64
C HIS A 127 -8.26 11.65 -19.83
N LYS A 128 -7.05 11.33 -20.33
CA LYS A 128 -6.88 10.32 -21.39
C LYS A 128 -6.90 8.88 -20.91
N ILE A 129 -6.68 8.66 -19.61
CA ILE A 129 -6.55 7.31 -19.04
C ILE A 129 -7.88 6.83 -18.46
N LEU A 130 -8.58 7.69 -17.73
CA LEU A 130 -9.81 7.35 -17.02
C LEU A 130 -11.03 7.79 -17.84
N VAL A 131 -11.21 7.19 -19.01
CA VAL A 131 -12.30 7.52 -19.94
C VAL A 131 -13.37 6.43 -19.86
N PRO A 132 -14.62 6.76 -19.45
CA PRO A 132 -15.71 5.81 -19.48
C PRO A 132 -16.11 5.48 -20.92
N ARG A 133 -16.65 4.28 -21.14
CA ARG A 133 -17.30 3.89 -22.40
C ARG A 133 -18.57 4.72 -22.61
N ASN A 134 -19.00 4.80 -23.87
CA ASN A 134 -20.24 5.48 -24.24
C ASN A 134 -21.10 4.57 -25.15
N PRO A 135 -22.21 4.01 -24.64
CA PRO A 135 -22.73 4.18 -23.28
C PRO A 135 -21.85 3.46 -22.22
N PRO A 136 -21.89 3.90 -20.95
CA PRO A 136 -21.27 3.15 -19.84
C PRO A 136 -21.89 1.75 -19.71
N ILE A 137 -21.06 0.73 -19.48
CA ILE A 137 -21.46 -0.67 -19.30
C ILE A 137 -20.94 -1.14 -17.94
N ILE A 138 -21.83 -1.52 -17.03
CA ILE A 138 -21.45 -2.00 -15.70
C ILE A 138 -21.60 -3.52 -15.70
N GLU A 139 -20.48 -4.23 -15.59
CA GLU A 139 -20.42 -5.70 -15.65
C GLU A 139 -20.33 -6.34 -14.26
N PHE A 140 -19.96 -5.57 -13.23
CA PHE A 140 -19.74 -6.03 -11.86
C PHE A 140 -20.48 -5.17 -10.83
N ASP A 141 -20.78 -5.76 -9.67
CA ASP A 141 -21.49 -5.09 -8.56
C ASP A 141 -20.53 -4.21 -7.73
N HIS A 142 -20.12 -3.08 -8.31
CA HIS A 142 -19.24 -2.13 -7.62
C HIS A 142 -19.91 -1.45 -6.43
N HIS A 143 -21.25 -1.38 -6.44
CA HIS A 143 -22.03 -0.75 -5.39
C HIS A 143 -21.92 -1.51 -4.05
N SER A 144 -21.69 -2.83 -4.07
CA SER A 144 -21.54 -3.64 -2.85
C SER A 144 -20.09 -3.96 -2.50
N ILE A 145 -19.14 -3.71 -3.41
CA ILE A 145 -17.73 -4.08 -3.27
C ILE A 145 -16.88 -2.88 -2.89
N GLU A 146 -16.77 -1.88 -3.79
CA GLU A 146 -15.96 -0.69 -3.57
C GLU A 146 -16.71 0.43 -2.86
N PHE A 147 -18.04 0.38 -2.88
CA PHE A 147 -18.90 1.40 -2.31
C PHE A 147 -19.89 0.81 -1.30
N ARG A 148 -20.49 1.70 -0.51
CA ARG A 148 -21.69 1.45 0.28
C ARG A 148 -22.55 2.71 0.23
N LYS A 149 -23.86 2.55 0.40
CA LYS A 149 -24.74 3.71 0.58
C LYS A 149 -24.40 4.38 1.91
N THR A 150 -24.33 5.71 1.89
CA THR A 150 -24.25 6.54 3.09
C THR A 150 -25.40 6.18 4.02
N THR A 151 -25.12 5.45 5.10
CA THR A 151 -26.09 5.26 6.18
C THR A 151 -25.75 6.27 7.27
N ASN A 152 -26.63 7.26 7.50
CA ASN A 152 -26.48 8.29 8.55
C ASN A 152 -26.49 7.74 9.99
N THR A 153 -26.31 6.43 10.17
CA THR A 153 -26.17 5.77 11.46
C THR A 153 -24.68 5.73 11.84
N LEU A 154 -24.23 6.75 12.56
CA LEU A 154 -23.05 6.60 13.41
C LEU A 154 -23.34 5.45 14.40
N PRO A 155 -22.40 4.52 14.62
CA PRO A 155 -22.56 3.56 15.70
C PRO A 155 -22.63 4.33 17.03
N ASP A 156 -23.78 4.27 17.71
CA ASP A 156 -24.02 4.87 19.04
C ASP A 156 -23.13 4.26 20.14
N THR A 157 -22.43 3.16 19.83
CA THR A 157 -21.52 2.47 20.75
C THR A 157 -20.07 2.92 20.54
N PRO A 158 -19.35 3.31 21.61
CA PRO A 158 -17.91 3.52 21.56
C PRO A 158 -17.25 2.24 21.06
N ILE A 159 -16.62 2.30 19.89
CA ILE A 159 -15.89 1.18 19.34
C ILE A 159 -14.68 0.94 20.25
N PRO A 160 -14.52 -0.25 20.85
CA PRO A 160 -13.39 -0.50 21.73
C PRO A 160 -12.08 -0.31 20.97
N SER A 161 -11.31 0.70 21.34
CA SER A 161 -9.94 0.87 20.87
C SER A 161 -9.05 -0.13 21.62
N SER A 162 -9.01 -1.37 21.16
CA SER A 162 -8.00 -2.32 21.63
C SER A 162 -6.61 -1.82 21.23
N PRO A 163 -5.59 -1.96 22.10
CA PRO A 163 -4.23 -1.62 21.73
C PRO A 163 -3.81 -2.45 20.50
N ILE A 164 -3.10 -1.83 19.57
CA ILE A 164 -2.57 -2.47 18.37
C ILE A 164 -1.05 -2.35 18.43
N GLU A 165 -0.37 -3.45 18.17
CA GLU A 165 1.09 -3.57 18.15
C GLU A 165 1.56 -3.82 16.72
N VAL A 166 2.66 -3.17 16.35
CA VAL A 166 3.28 -3.31 15.03
C VAL A 166 4.41 -4.32 15.14
N LEU A 167 4.31 -5.41 14.40
CA LEU A 167 5.29 -6.47 14.30
C LEU A 167 5.97 -6.41 12.93
N SER A 168 7.30 -6.33 12.89
CA SER A 168 8.08 -6.46 11.65
C SER A 168 8.82 -7.80 11.63
N ILE A 169 8.67 -8.56 10.54
CA ILE A 169 9.34 -9.85 10.34
C ILE A 169 10.05 -9.86 8.99
N SER A 170 11.35 -10.16 9.01
CA SER A 170 12.17 -10.35 7.82
C SER A 170 12.10 -11.79 7.30
N PHE A 171 11.77 -11.95 6.03
CA PHE A 171 11.80 -13.22 5.32
C PHE A 171 12.91 -13.19 4.28
N SER A 172 13.95 -13.99 4.49
CA SER A 172 15.10 -14.08 3.58
C SER A 172 14.70 -14.69 2.24
N ASN A 173 15.48 -14.41 1.20
CA ASN A 173 15.33 -15.07 -0.10
C ASN A 173 15.41 -16.60 0.00
N GLU A 174 16.23 -17.14 0.91
CA GLU A 174 16.29 -18.59 1.16
C GLU A 174 14.94 -19.14 1.64
N PHE A 175 14.33 -18.49 2.64
CA PHE A 175 13.03 -18.90 3.16
C PHE A 175 11.95 -18.80 2.08
N ILE A 176 11.91 -17.67 1.35
CA ILE A 176 10.96 -17.43 0.26
C ILE A 176 11.10 -18.53 -0.81
N ASN A 177 12.32 -18.93 -1.16
CA ASN A 177 12.55 -20.00 -2.12
C ASN A 177 12.05 -21.36 -1.61
N LYS A 178 12.29 -21.71 -0.34
CA LYS A 178 11.72 -22.92 0.27
C LYS A 178 10.19 -22.91 0.25
N LEU A 179 9.58 -21.76 0.55
CA LEU A 179 8.13 -21.57 0.51
C LEU A 179 7.58 -21.73 -0.92
N LYS A 180 8.24 -21.15 -1.92
CA LYS A 180 7.87 -21.32 -3.34
C LYS A 180 7.94 -22.77 -3.79
N VAL A 181 8.99 -23.50 -3.40
CA VAL A 181 9.11 -24.94 -3.69
C VAL A 181 7.98 -25.73 -3.04
N LYS A 182 7.62 -25.41 -1.78
CA LYS A 182 6.48 -26.06 -1.10
C LYS A 182 5.17 -25.80 -1.84
N VAL A 183 4.88 -24.55 -2.20
CA VAL A 183 3.71 -24.16 -2.98
C VAL A 183 3.66 -24.89 -4.34
N LEU A 184 4.80 -25.01 -5.02
CA LEU A 184 4.89 -25.72 -6.29
C LEU A 184 4.60 -27.22 -6.14
N ASN A 185 5.16 -27.86 -5.13
CA ASN A 185 4.97 -29.29 -4.87
C ASN A 185 3.52 -29.64 -4.50
N ASP A 186 2.80 -28.72 -3.86
CA ASP A 186 1.38 -28.86 -3.54
C ASP A 186 0.49 -28.83 -4.80
N ASN A 187 0.96 -28.22 -5.90
CA ASN A 187 0.21 -27.96 -7.13
C ASN A 187 0.55 -28.92 -8.30
N GLN A 188 1.16 -30.08 -8.04
CA GLN A 188 1.66 -31.02 -9.08
C GLN A 188 0.62 -31.49 -10.11
N THR A 189 -0.67 -31.24 -9.91
CA THR A 189 -1.76 -31.59 -10.82
C THR A 189 -2.23 -30.46 -11.74
N ASP A 190 -1.73 -29.23 -11.57
CA ASP A 190 -2.19 -28.06 -12.31
C ASP A 190 -1.12 -27.60 -13.33
N VAL A 191 -1.54 -27.19 -14.54
CA VAL A 191 -0.64 -26.70 -15.64
C VAL A 191 -0.05 -25.30 -15.31
N PHE A 192 -0.17 -24.88 -14.05
CA PHE A 192 0.05 -23.53 -13.59
C PHE A 192 1.55 -23.25 -13.36
N HIS A 193 2.07 -22.21 -14.03
CA HIS A 193 3.49 -21.86 -14.06
C HIS A 193 3.91 -21.08 -12.79
N GLY A 194 3.85 -21.73 -11.62
CA GLY A 194 4.37 -21.20 -10.35
C GLY A 194 3.66 -19.94 -9.82
N HIS A 195 3.77 -19.70 -8.51
CA HIS A 195 3.24 -18.51 -7.85
C HIS A 195 4.33 -17.47 -7.59
N SER A 196 3.94 -16.19 -7.60
CA SER A 196 4.84 -15.07 -7.32
C SER A 196 5.32 -15.06 -5.87
N THR A 197 6.42 -14.36 -5.58
CA THR A 197 6.89 -14.13 -4.20
C THR A 197 5.78 -13.56 -3.33
N PHE A 198 5.01 -12.59 -3.86
CA PHE A 198 3.92 -11.96 -3.15
C PHE A 198 2.82 -12.96 -2.79
N GLU A 199 2.33 -13.75 -3.74
CA GLU A 199 1.24 -14.72 -3.49
C GLU A 199 1.66 -15.79 -2.49
N CYS A 200 2.87 -16.35 -2.64
CA CYS A 200 3.40 -17.35 -1.72
C CYS A 200 3.52 -16.79 -0.30
N LEU A 201 4.14 -15.61 -0.16
CA LEU A 201 4.37 -14.99 1.14
C LEU A 201 3.06 -14.54 1.80
N LEU A 202 2.11 -14.01 1.02
CA LEU A 202 0.79 -13.66 1.52
C LEU A 202 0.01 -14.89 1.99
N ALA A 203 0.05 -15.99 1.24
CA ALA A 203 -0.55 -17.25 1.68
C ALA A 203 0.03 -17.69 3.03
N HIS A 204 1.35 -17.59 3.19
CA HIS A 204 2.02 -17.93 4.42
C HIS A 204 1.63 -17.01 5.59
N VAL A 205 1.70 -15.70 5.42
CA VAL A 205 1.34 -14.74 6.46
C VAL A 205 -0.13 -14.87 6.85
N TRP A 206 -1.03 -15.04 5.88
CA TRP A 206 -2.45 -15.26 6.14
C TRP A 206 -2.68 -16.50 7.00
N LYS A 207 -2.02 -17.63 6.69
CA LYS A 207 -2.08 -18.83 7.53
C LYS A 207 -1.61 -18.56 8.97
N LYS A 208 -0.48 -17.88 9.16
CA LYS A 208 0.08 -17.62 10.51
C LYS A 208 -0.77 -16.65 11.33
N VAL A 209 -1.30 -15.60 10.70
CA VAL A 209 -2.19 -14.65 11.39
C VAL A 209 -3.53 -15.30 11.73
N THR A 210 -4.13 -16.05 10.80
CA THR A 210 -5.38 -16.79 11.06
C THR A 210 -5.20 -17.82 12.18
N LEU A 211 -4.06 -18.51 12.22
CA LEU A 211 -3.73 -19.45 13.31
C LEU A 211 -3.69 -18.71 14.65
N ALA A 212 -3.02 -17.56 14.71
CA ALA A 212 -2.87 -16.79 15.93
C ALA A 212 -4.17 -16.15 16.44
N ARG A 213 -5.14 -15.92 15.55
CA ARG A 213 -6.46 -15.37 15.90
C ARG A 213 -7.42 -16.41 16.47
N GLU A 214 -7.10 -17.70 16.41
CA GLU A 214 -7.92 -18.81 16.94
C GLU A 214 -9.40 -18.75 16.50
N LEU A 215 -9.62 -18.35 15.24
CA LEU A 215 -10.95 -18.18 14.66
C LEU A 215 -11.70 -19.52 14.52
N LYS A 216 -13.04 -19.46 14.46
CA LYS A 216 -13.85 -20.66 14.24
C LYS A 216 -13.61 -21.22 12.85
N LEU A 217 -13.40 -22.54 12.76
CA LEU A 217 -13.03 -23.22 11.51
C LEU A 217 -14.00 -23.01 10.33
N ASP A 218 -15.29 -22.80 10.60
CA ASP A 218 -16.31 -22.56 9.56
C ASP A 218 -16.56 -21.08 9.25
N GLU A 219 -15.90 -20.16 9.96
CA GLU A 219 -15.95 -18.72 9.69
C GLU A 219 -15.21 -18.38 8.39
N TRP A 220 -15.63 -17.31 7.72
CA TRP A 220 -14.94 -16.78 6.55
C TRP A 220 -13.86 -15.79 6.97
N THR A 221 -12.71 -15.85 6.31
CA THR A 221 -11.68 -14.82 6.36
C THR A 221 -11.36 -14.39 4.92
N GLN A 222 -11.00 -13.13 4.75
CA GLN A 222 -10.68 -12.53 3.46
C GLN A 222 -9.43 -11.66 3.60
N VAL A 223 -8.68 -11.53 2.52
CA VAL A 223 -7.63 -10.51 2.40
C VAL A 223 -8.03 -9.50 1.34
N ARG A 224 -8.01 -8.21 1.66
CA ARG A 224 -8.09 -7.11 0.69
C ARG A 224 -6.68 -6.88 0.10
N VAL A 225 -6.52 -7.08 -1.20
CA VAL A 225 -5.23 -7.03 -1.89
C VAL A 225 -5.20 -5.87 -2.89
N ALA A 226 -4.26 -4.93 -2.75
CA ALA A 226 -4.07 -3.86 -3.71
C ALA A 226 -3.61 -4.39 -5.07
N VAL A 227 -4.29 -4.02 -6.15
CA VAL A 227 -3.98 -4.42 -7.52
C VAL A 227 -3.71 -3.19 -8.39
N ASN A 228 -2.48 -3.07 -8.88
CA ASN A 228 -2.11 -2.03 -9.84
C ASN A 228 -2.72 -2.31 -11.24
N GLY A 229 -3.55 -1.38 -11.72
CA GLY A 229 -4.25 -1.49 -13.00
C GLY A 229 -3.43 -1.12 -14.22
N ARG A 230 -2.27 -0.47 -14.06
CA ARG A 230 -1.52 0.12 -15.19
C ARG A 230 -1.24 -0.87 -16.31
N THR A 231 -0.63 -2.01 -16.01
CA THR A 231 -0.33 -3.04 -17.00
C THR A 231 -1.52 -3.93 -17.35
N ARG A 232 -2.66 -3.76 -16.68
CA ARG A 232 -3.87 -4.57 -16.86
C ARG A 232 -4.87 -3.94 -17.81
N MET A 233 -4.89 -2.62 -17.88
CA MET A 233 -5.68 -1.87 -18.87
C MET A 233 -5.28 -2.24 -20.30
N LYS A 234 -6.22 -2.06 -21.24
CA LYS A 234 -5.98 -2.21 -22.67
C LYS A 234 -6.40 -0.93 -23.40
N PRO A 235 -5.46 -0.21 -24.04
CA PRO A 235 -4.01 -0.44 -24.02
C PRO A 235 -3.42 -0.28 -22.59
N PRO A 236 -2.24 -0.87 -22.31
CA PRO A 236 -1.55 -0.68 -21.04
C PRO A 236 -1.27 0.80 -20.77
N VAL A 237 -1.53 1.23 -19.54
CA VAL A 237 -1.19 2.56 -19.05
C VAL A 237 0.30 2.56 -18.65
N PRO A 238 1.09 3.59 -19.02
CA PRO A 238 2.50 3.68 -18.62
C PRO A 238 2.68 3.63 -17.10
N MET A 239 3.78 3.04 -16.64
CA MET A 239 4.12 2.97 -15.20
C MET A 239 4.37 4.35 -14.59
N GLU A 240 4.64 5.33 -15.46
CA GLU A 240 4.89 6.74 -15.20
C GLU A 240 3.60 7.55 -15.06
N PHE A 241 2.43 6.96 -15.32
CA PHE A 241 1.15 7.59 -15.04
C PHE A 241 1.08 7.99 -13.56
N VAL A 242 0.92 9.28 -13.31
CA VAL A 242 0.82 9.83 -11.95
C VAL A 242 -0.64 10.04 -11.56
N GLY A 243 -1.08 9.26 -10.58
CA GLY A 243 -2.47 9.22 -10.14
C GLY A 243 -2.72 8.01 -9.26
N ASN A 244 -3.99 7.72 -9.01
CA ASN A 244 -4.40 6.42 -8.49
C ASN A 244 -4.91 5.58 -9.66
N LEU A 245 -4.35 4.39 -9.86
CA LEU A 245 -4.91 3.37 -10.74
C LEU A 245 -4.78 2.00 -10.05
N VAL A 246 -5.47 1.89 -8.92
CA VAL A 246 -5.46 0.73 -8.03
C VAL A 246 -6.90 0.39 -7.67
N LEU A 247 -7.21 -0.91 -7.76
CA LEU A 247 -8.45 -1.50 -7.24
C LEU A 247 -8.08 -2.68 -6.34
N TRP A 248 -9.08 -3.32 -5.75
CA TRP A 248 -8.87 -4.34 -4.73
C TRP A 248 -9.33 -5.72 -5.21
N ALA A 249 -8.50 -6.73 -4.98
CA ALA A 249 -8.92 -8.13 -5.04
C ALA A 249 -9.29 -8.61 -3.64
N TYR A 250 -10.18 -9.60 -3.57
CA TYR A 250 -10.79 -10.05 -2.32
C TYR A 250 -10.76 -11.59 -2.17
N PRO A 251 -9.58 -12.25 -2.22
CA PRO A 251 -9.48 -13.69 -1.94
C PRO A 251 -10.13 -14.04 -0.60
N LYS A 252 -11.06 -14.98 -0.64
CA LYS A 252 -11.92 -15.36 0.50
C LYS A 252 -11.95 -16.87 0.64
N LEU A 253 -11.66 -17.35 1.85
CA LEU A 253 -11.63 -18.76 2.20
C LEU A 253 -12.23 -18.97 3.58
N ARG A 254 -12.70 -20.17 3.89
CA ARG A 254 -13.01 -20.53 5.28
C ARG A 254 -11.73 -20.67 6.07
N VAL A 255 -11.79 -20.39 7.37
CA VAL A 255 -10.65 -20.54 8.29
C VAL A 255 -10.04 -21.94 8.20
N LYS A 256 -10.84 -23.01 8.11
CA LYS A 256 -10.33 -24.38 7.92
C LYS A 256 -9.58 -24.59 6.61
N GLU A 257 -9.98 -23.91 5.54
CA GLU A 257 -9.30 -23.99 4.24
C GLU A 257 -7.96 -23.24 4.29
N VAL A 258 -7.94 -22.09 4.97
CA VAL A 258 -6.68 -21.37 5.24
C VAL A 258 -5.75 -22.23 6.10
N LEU A 259 -6.19 -22.73 7.26
CA LEU A 259 -5.32 -23.45 8.20
C LEU A 259 -4.90 -24.83 7.70
N HIS A 260 -5.86 -25.67 7.31
CA HIS A 260 -5.62 -27.08 6.97
C HIS A 260 -5.37 -27.31 5.47
N GLY A 261 -5.68 -26.35 4.60
CA GLY A 261 -5.36 -26.44 3.18
C GLY A 261 -3.85 -26.35 2.91
N SER A 262 -3.43 -26.84 1.75
CA SER A 262 -2.04 -26.73 1.31
C SER A 262 -1.65 -25.26 1.07
N TYR A 263 -0.35 -24.95 1.04
CA TYR A 263 0.08 -23.59 0.72
C TYR A 263 -0.25 -23.27 -0.75
N GLY A 264 -0.15 -24.27 -1.63
CA GLY A 264 -0.60 -24.18 -3.02
C GLY A 264 -2.06 -23.77 -3.15
N HIS A 265 -2.96 -24.36 -2.35
CA HIS A 265 -4.39 -24.03 -2.36
C HIS A 265 -4.65 -22.56 -1.99
N VAL A 266 -4.04 -22.07 -0.91
CA VAL A 266 -4.20 -20.67 -0.47
C VAL A 266 -3.58 -19.70 -1.47
N ALA A 267 -2.39 -20.00 -1.99
CA ALA A 267 -1.72 -19.19 -3.02
C ALA A 267 -2.54 -19.13 -4.32
N LYS A 268 -3.18 -20.24 -4.70
CA LYS A 268 -4.10 -20.28 -5.85
C LYS A 268 -5.33 -19.41 -5.64
N ALA A 269 -5.94 -19.44 -4.46
CA ALA A 269 -7.09 -18.58 -4.16
C ALA A 269 -6.74 -17.09 -4.26
N ILE A 270 -5.54 -16.70 -3.80
CA ILE A 270 -5.00 -15.34 -3.96
C ILE A 270 -4.81 -15.02 -5.45
N HIS A 271 -4.13 -15.91 -6.18
CA HIS A 271 -3.89 -15.73 -7.61
C HIS A 271 -5.18 -15.53 -8.39
N ASP A 272 -6.15 -16.45 -8.23
CA ASP A 272 -7.42 -16.42 -8.95
C ASP A 272 -8.20 -15.14 -8.66
N ALA A 273 -8.19 -14.66 -7.41
CA ALA A 273 -8.84 -13.41 -7.05
C ALA A 273 -8.14 -12.19 -7.67
N VAL A 274 -6.81 -12.14 -7.64
CA VAL A 274 -6.01 -11.06 -8.24
C VAL A 274 -6.11 -11.06 -9.76
N ALA A 275 -6.21 -12.24 -10.39
CA ALA A 275 -6.34 -12.38 -11.84
C ALA A 275 -7.69 -11.84 -12.35
N LYS A 276 -8.76 -11.94 -11.55
CA LYS A 276 -10.11 -11.41 -11.89
C LYS A 276 -10.17 -9.88 -11.98
N ILE A 277 -9.27 -9.17 -11.31
CA ILE A 277 -9.17 -7.70 -11.40
C ILE A 277 -8.42 -7.35 -12.68
N ASP A 278 -9.04 -7.61 -13.83
CA ASP A 278 -8.46 -7.45 -15.16
C ASP A 278 -8.93 -6.15 -15.83
N HIS A 279 -8.61 -5.98 -17.12
CA HIS A 279 -9.05 -4.84 -17.91
C HIS A 279 -10.57 -4.57 -17.81
N LYS A 280 -11.40 -5.62 -17.90
CA LYS A 280 -12.86 -5.47 -17.89
C LYS A 280 -13.34 -5.00 -16.53
N TYR A 281 -12.73 -5.49 -15.46
CA TYR A 281 -13.05 -5.04 -14.10
C TYR A 281 -12.77 -3.54 -13.92
N PHE A 282 -11.59 -3.07 -14.35
CA PHE A 282 -11.26 -1.65 -14.29
C PHE A 282 -12.16 -0.80 -15.20
N GLU A 283 -12.47 -1.25 -16.42
CA GLU A 283 -13.34 -0.52 -17.34
C GLU A 283 -14.78 -0.41 -16.81
N SER A 284 -15.33 -1.50 -16.25
CA SER A 284 -16.61 -1.49 -15.56
C SER A 284 -16.64 -0.55 -14.35
N PHE A 285 -15.55 -0.49 -13.57
CA PHE A 285 -15.46 0.42 -12.43
C PHE A 285 -15.47 1.89 -12.85
N ILE A 286 -14.75 2.23 -13.92
CA ILE A 286 -14.74 3.59 -14.49
C ILE A 286 -16.14 3.97 -14.98
N ASP A 287 -16.82 3.06 -15.69
CA ASP A 287 -18.19 3.26 -16.17
C ASP A 287 -19.20 3.42 -15.03
N PHE A 288 -19.03 2.64 -13.96
CA PHE A 288 -19.83 2.78 -12.75
C PHE A 288 -19.68 4.17 -12.14
N GLY A 289 -18.44 4.67 -12.02
CA GLY A 289 -18.18 6.02 -11.50
C GLY A 289 -18.85 7.13 -12.33
N GLU A 290 -18.82 7.01 -13.67
CA GLU A 290 -19.53 7.96 -14.56
C GLU A 290 -21.03 7.90 -14.35
N LYS A 291 -21.62 6.70 -14.26
CA LYS A 291 -23.05 6.53 -14.04
C LYS A 291 -23.48 7.05 -12.67
N ALA A 292 -22.82 6.64 -11.60
CA ALA A 292 -23.11 7.09 -10.25
C ALA A 292 -23.00 8.62 -10.10
N SER A 293 -22.02 9.23 -10.78
CA SER A 293 -21.91 10.69 -10.82
C SER A 293 -23.05 11.37 -11.57
N ARG A 294 -23.57 10.78 -12.66
CA ARG A 294 -24.72 11.31 -13.40
C ARG A 294 -26.03 11.16 -12.65
N ASP A 295 -26.15 10.06 -11.92
CA ASP A 295 -27.34 9.72 -11.13
C ASP A 295 -27.30 10.40 -9.73
N GLU A 296 -26.27 11.21 -9.45
CA GLU A 296 -26.04 11.93 -8.19
C GLU A 296 -26.09 10.99 -6.96
N GLU A 297 -25.56 9.78 -7.08
CA GLU A 297 -25.56 8.79 -6.00
C GLU A 297 -24.60 9.20 -4.87
N GLU A 298 -25.11 9.26 -3.64
CA GLU A 298 -24.29 9.41 -2.45
C GLU A 298 -23.68 8.06 -2.05
N LEU A 299 -22.43 7.86 -2.48
CA LEU A 299 -21.65 6.65 -2.22
C LEU A 299 -20.46 6.94 -1.29
N GLU A 300 -20.30 6.09 -0.28
CA GLU A 300 -19.09 6.06 0.53
C GLU A 300 -18.16 4.94 0.06
N ALA A 301 -16.87 5.22 -0.09
CA ALA A 301 -15.88 4.20 -0.42
C ALA A 301 -15.65 3.24 0.76
N THR A 302 -15.58 1.93 0.50
CA THR A 302 -15.32 0.89 1.50
C THR A 302 -13.83 0.78 1.89
N SER A 303 -13.01 1.76 1.51
CA SER A 303 -11.56 1.77 1.78
C SER A 303 -11.21 1.89 3.27
N GLN A 304 -12.16 2.23 4.15
CA GLN A 304 -11.95 2.30 5.60
C GLN A 304 -12.54 1.07 6.30
N PRO A 305 -12.01 0.66 7.46
CA PRO A 305 -12.60 -0.42 8.26
C PRO A 305 -14.05 -0.09 8.64
N GLU A 306 -14.92 -1.11 8.64
CA GLU A 306 -16.33 -0.93 9.01
C GLU A 306 -16.50 -0.57 10.49
N ILE A 307 -15.61 -1.06 11.35
CA ILE A 307 -15.66 -0.91 12.80
C ILE A 307 -14.31 -0.40 13.31
N GLY A 308 -14.24 0.90 13.57
CA GLY A 308 -13.08 1.56 14.16
C GLY A 308 -11.82 1.28 13.36
N ASN A 309 -10.83 0.67 14.01
CA ASN A 309 -9.55 0.34 13.40
C ASN A 309 -9.28 -1.17 13.34
N MET A 310 -10.30 -2.01 13.15
CA MET A 310 -10.17 -3.47 13.16
C MET A 310 -10.61 -4.09 11.84
N LEU A 311 -9.77 -4.95 11.26
CA LEU A 311 -10.12 -5.76 10.09
C LEU A 311 -10.47 -7.21 10.44
N CYS A 312 -10.09 -7.73 11.60
CA CYS A 312 -10.43 -9.09 12.06
C CYS A 312 -11.93 -9.43 11.79
N PRO A 313 -12.25 -10.59 11.17
CA PRO A 313 -11.39 -11.73 10.83
C PRO A 313 -10.57 -11.57 9.54
N ASN A 314 -10.69 -10.44 8.86
CA ASN A 314 -10.05 -10.15 7.58
C ASN A 314 -8.66 -9.52 7.74
N LEU A 315 -7.97 -9.36 6.62
CA LEU A 315 -6.69 -8.70 6.49
C LEU A 315 -6.72 -7.73 5.31
N GLU A 316 -5.78 -6.82 5.29
CA GLU A 316 -5.48 -5.98 4.14
C GLU A 316 -3.99 -6.00 3.87
N VAL A 317 -3.59 -6.02 2.60
CA VAL A 317 -2.18 -6.02 2.24
C VAL A 317 -1.86 -4.99 1.16
N ASP A 318 -0.88 -4.15 1.49
CA ASP A 318 -0.22 -3.24 0.57
C ASP A 318 1.17 -3.76 0.24
N SER A 319 1.39 -4.13 -1.01
CA SER A 319 2.69 -4.63 -1.47
C SER A 319 3.53 -3.54 -2.11
N TRP A 320 4.65 -3.21 -1.46
CA TRP A 320 5.64 -2.27 -1.96
C TRP A 320 6.84 -3.00 -2.61
N ILE A 321 6.76 -4.33 -2.75
CA ILE A 321 7.85 -5.18 -3.26
C ILE A 321 8.38 -4.71 -4.62
N ARG A 322 7.48 -4.15 -5.46
CA ARG A 322 7.82 -3.69 -6.81
C ARG A 322 8.09 -2.20 -6.92
N PHE A 323 8.06 -1.46 -5.81
CA PHE A 323 8.47 -0.05 -5.84
C PHE A 323 9.97 0.03 -6.11
N GLN A 324 10.39 1.10 -6.77
CA GLN A 324 11.74 1.30 -7.30
C GLN A 324 12.73 1.74 -6.21
N PHE A 325 12.66 1.09 -5.05
CA PHE A 325 13.46 1.43 -3.87
C PHE A 325 14.97 1.27 -4.08
N HIS A 326 15.37 0.34 -4.95
CA HIS A 326 16.77 0.14 -5.33
C HIS A 326 17.34 1.31 -6.16
N GLU A 327 16.49 2.13 -6.78
CA GLU A 327 16.92 3.32 -7.54
C GLU A 327 16.99 4.59 -6.69
N LEU A 328 16.58 4.51 -5.41
CA LEU A 328 16.57 5.65 -4.50
C LEU A 328 17.97 5.97 -3.99
N ASP A 329 18.74 6.65 -4.82
CA ASP A 329 20.05 7.18 -4.47
C ASP A 329 20.05 8.71 -4.54
N PHE A 330 20.14 9.34 -3.37
CA PHE A 330 20.24 10.79 -3.22
C PHE A 330 21.69 11.31 -3.28
N GLY A 331 22.62 10.51 -3.81
CA GLY A 331 24.05 10.79 -3.91
C GLY A 331 24.90 10.14 -2.81
N GLY A 332 24.29 9.33 -1.94
CA GLY A 332 24.94 8.63 -0.84
C GLY A 332 24.87 7.10 -0.93
N GLY A 333 24.34 6.57 -2.04
CA GLY A 333 23.97 5.17 -2.18
C GLY A 333 22.49 4.92 -1.86
N GLY A 334 22.08 3.65 -2.00
CA GLY A 334 20.72 3.20 -1.72
C GLY A 334 20.37 3.26 -0.22
N PRO A 335 19.08 3.22 0.12
CA PRO A 335 18.63 3.25 1.50
C PRO A 335 19.00 1.96 2.24
N CYS A 336 19.40 2.10 3.50
CA CYS A 336 19.72 0.97 4.37
C CYS A 336 18.51 0.36 5.09
N ALA A 337 17.37 1.05 5.09
CA ALA A 337 16.12 0.57 5.67
C ALA A 337 14.93 1.39 5.18
N PHE A 338 13.75 0.79 5.25
CA PHE A 338 12.46 1.43 5.05
C PHE A 338 11.57 1.13 6.25
N TYR A 339 10.85 2.14 6.72
CA TYR A 339 9.94 2.02 7.84
C TYR A 339 8.57 2.53 7.44
N SER A 340 7.55 1.72 7.69
CA SER A 340 6.18 2.21 7.66
C SER A 340 5.91 3.03 8.93
N PRO A 341 5.19 4.16 8.85
CA PRO A 341 4.67 4.83 10.02
C PRO A 341 3.73 3.91 10.81
N ASN A 342 3.41 4.31 12.04
CA ASN A 342 2.35 3.66 12.81
C ASN A 342 1.02 3.79 12.08
N MET A 343 0.51 2.68 11.54
CA MET A 343 -0.86 2.60 11.08
C MET A 343 -1.60 1.67 12.04
N PRO A 344 -2.30 2.23 13.04
CA PRO A 344 -2.93 1.43 14.10
C PRO A 344 -4.24 0.83 13.57
N VAL A 345 -4.19 0.09 12.46
CA VAL A 345 -5.30 -0.66 11.87
C VAL A 345 -4.99 -2.14 12.00
N GLU A 346 -5.72 -2.85 12.86
CA GLU A 346 -5.51 -4.27 13.08
C GLU A 346 -5.80 -5.04 11.79
N GLY A 347 -4.92 -5.99 11.46
CA GLY A 347 -5.00 -6.80 10.25
C GLY A 347 -4.35 -6.17 9.01
N GLN A 348 -3.77 -4.97 9.11
CA GLN A 348 -3.03 -4.37 8.01
C GLN A 348 -1.62 -5.00 7.88
N LEU A 349 -1.25 -5.32 6.64
CA LEU A 349 0.03 -5.89 6.25
C LEU A 349 0.70 -4.97 5.22
N ILE A 350 2.00 -4.71 5.39
CA ILE A 350 2.80 -3.97 4.40
C ILE A 350 4.03 -4.80 4.06
N PHE A 351 4.19 -5.12 2.77
CA PHE A 351 5.29 -5.95 2.28
C PHE A 351 6.34 -5.05 1.63
N ILE A 352 7.54 -5.01 2.19
CA ILE A 352 8.62 -4.09 1.82
C ILE A 352 9.84 -4.91 1.36
N PRO A 353 10.52 -4.55 0.25
CA PRO A 353 11.82 -5.12 -0.07
C PRO A 353 12.79 -4.96 1.09
N SER A 354 13.43 -6.06 1.51
CA SER A 354 14.41 -5.96 2.59
C SER A 354 15.71 -5.31 2.12
N CYS A 355 16.21 -4.36 2.89
CA CYS A 355 17.53 -3.76 2.70
C CYS A 355 18.67 -4.59 3.30
N GLN A 356 18.38 -5.74 3.92
CA GLN A 356 19.39 -6.62 4.51
C GLN A 356 20.26 -7.29 3.44
N GLU A 357 21.48 -7.65 3.83
CA GLU A 357 22.39 -8.43 2.98
C GLU A 357 21.75 -9.76 2.59
N GLY A 358 21.80 -10.11 1.31
CA GLY A 358 21.11 -11.28 0.75
C GLY A 358 19.65 -11.04 0.34
N GLY A 359 19.09 -9.86 0.64
CA GLY A 359 17.75 -9.44 0.25
C GLY A 359 16.61 -10.27 0.86
N GLY A 360 15.40 -10.05 0.38
CA GLY A 360 14.20 -10.71 0.88
C GLY A 360 13.03 -9.73 0.97
N VAL A 361 12.11 -10.01 1.87
CA VAL A 361 10.93 -9.16 2.13
C VAL A 361 10.74 -8.98 3.62
N ASP A 362 10.63 -7.74 4.06
CA ASP A 362 10.18 -7.37 5.40
C ASP A 362 8.66 -7.21 5.39
N VAL A 363 7.97 -7.90 6.29
CA VAL A 363 6.51 -7.82 6.44
C VAL A 363 6.20 -7.11 7.75
N VAL A 364 5.60 -5.93 7.64
CA VAL A 364 5.09 -5.16 8.77
C VAL A 364 3.62 -5.50 8.96
N MET A 365 3.22 -5.83 10.19
CA MET A 365 1.88 -6.29 10.54
C MET A 365 1.37 -5.54 11.75
N SER A 366 0.19 -4.95 11.64
CA SER A 366 -0.51 -4.34 12.78
C SER A 366 -1.49 -5.36 13.35
N LEU A 367 -1.23 -5.87 14.56
CA LEU A 367 -1.99 -6.96 15.18
C LEU A 367 -2.38 -6.60 16.61
N PHE A 368 -3.39 -7.29 17.16
CA PHE A 368 -3.61 -7.23 18.59
C PHE A 368 -2.46 -7.88 19.37
N PRO A 369 -2.03 -7.32 20.52
CA PRO A 369 -0.91 -7.81 21.31
C PRO A 369 -0.97 -9.31 21.63
N GLN A 370 -2.17 -9.85 21.90
CA GLN A 370 -2.35 -11.27 22.20
C GLN A 370 -1.97 -12.20 21.03
N HIS A 371 -2.03 -11.72 19.77
CA HIS A 371 -1.69 -12.51 18.59
C HIS A 371 -0.20 -12.40 18.21
N VAL A 372 0.49 -11.32 18.59
CA VAL A 372 1.85 -11.00 18.17
C VAL A 372 2.84 -12.11 18.50
N GLN A 373 2.82 -12.64 19.73
CA GLN A 373 3.79 -13.63 20.17
C GLN A 373 3.69 -14.94 19.40
N LEU A 374 2.48 -15.38 19.08
CA LEU A 374 2.27 -16.61 18.32
C LEU A 374 2.66 -16.44 16.85
N VAL A 375 2.32 -15.30 16.22
CA VAL A 375 2.79 -14.99 14.86
C VAL A 375 4.31 -14.96 14.82
N LYS A 376 4.97 -14.25 15.75
CA LYS A 376 6.43 -14.16 15.81
C LYS A 376 7.09 -15.54 15.91
N ARG A 377 6.62 -16.41 16.82
CA ARG A 377 7.19 -17.75 17.03
C ARG A 377 6.95 -18.71 15.86
N SER A 378 5.85 -18.55 15.13
CA SER A 378 5.46 -19.48 14.05
C SER A 378 5.85 -19.01 12.64
N SER A 379 6.28 -17.74 12.50
CA SER A 379 6.55 -17.08 11.21
C SER A 379 7.62 -17.76 10.34
N HIS A 380 8.73 -18.26 10.90
CA HIS A 380 9.75 -18.95 10.10
C HIS A 380 9.53 -20.46 9.98
N SER A 381 8.39 -20.98 10.41
CA SER A 381 8.04 -22.40 10.27
C SER A 381 7.10 -22.64 9.08
N LEU A 382 7.47 -23.60 8.21
CA LEU A 382 6.61 -24.08 7.13
C LEU A 382 5.78 -25.32 7.51
N GLU A 383 5.94 -25.79 8.74
CA GLU A 383 5.11 -26.85 9.34
C GLU A 383 3.71 -26.35 9.69
#